data_AF-A0A6P7P2L0-F1
#
_entry.id   AF-A0A6P7P2L0-F1
#
_cell.length_a   1.000
_cell.length_b   1.000
_cell.length_c   1.000
_cell.angle_alpha   90.00
_cell.angle_beta   90.00
_cell.angle_gamma   90.00
#
_symmetry.space_group_name_H-M   'P 1'
#
loop_
_entity.id
_entity.type
_entity.pdbx_description
1 polymer ?
#
loop_
_entity_poly.entity_id
_entity_poly.type
_entity_poly.pdbx_seq_one_letter_code
_entity_poly.pdbx_strand_id
1 'polypeptide(L)'
;MTPVLQQRGPAVKAGVGSLGSSHWELMGDAMVTTDQVRLTPEMQSRQGAVWSRIPCHLKDWEMQVHFKVHGQGKKNLNGDGLAIWYTKERMQKGPVFGNMDNFTGLGVFVDTYPNEEKFIEAQKKRYTPRTQRIFPFVLAMVGNGSISYDHDRDGRPTELGGCNAMVRNLKHDTFLFIRYVRRRLTVMIDIDGQHEWRDCLDIPGVRLPQGYYFGASAITGDLSDNHDIISLKLYQLTVLRSQKEVDEEEEITIPSVDNIELLRLDQNEEGMSGIAIFFTVLFSMLGCIFLIVICLVLYSHWNESRRKRFY
;
A
#
# COMPACT_ATOMS: atom_id res chain seq x y z
N MET A 1 -22.09 -14.42 14.96
CA MET A 1 -22.35 -13.03 14.53
C MET A 1 -22.69 -13.03 13.05
N THR A 2 -23.56 -12.12 12.60
CA THR A 2 -23.92 -11.97 11.17
C THR A 2 -23.04 -10.88 10.56
N PRO A 3 -22.47 -11.06 9.36
CA PRO A 3 -21.65 -10.01 8.73
C PRO A 3 -22.50 -8.79 8.33
N VAL A 4 -21.93 -7.60 8.52
CA VAL A 4 -22.53 -6.29 8.16
C VAL A 4 -22.39 -6.01 6.66
N LEU A 5 -21.30 -6.48 6.06
CA LEU A 5 -21.08 -6.44 4.61
C LEU A 5 -20.51 -7.79 4.18
N GLN A 6 -21.10 -8.39 3.15
CA GLN A 6 -20.67 -9.69 2.65
C GLN A 6 -20.55 -9.69 1.13
N GLN A 7 -19.42 -10.18 0.65
CA GLN A 7 -19.24 -10.66 -0.72
C GLN A 7 -19.23 -12.19 -0.68
N ARG A 8 -19.99 -12.84 -1.57
CA ARG A 8 -19.94 -14.29 -1.80
C ARG A 8 -20.18 -14.52 -3.29
N GLY A 9 -19.39 -15.41 -3.92
CA GLY A 9 -19.41 -15.68 -5.37
C GLY A 9 -20.69 -15.31 -6.14
N PRO A 10 -21.82 -16.01 -5.94
CA PRO A 10 -23.03 -15.79 -6.74
C PRO A 10 -23.80 -14.50 -6.42
N ALA A 11 -23.51 -13.81 -5.32
CA ALA A 11 -24.19 -12.55 -4.94
C ALA A 11 -23.81 -11.34 -5.82
N VAL A 12 -22.84 -11.50 -6.74
CA VAL A 12 -22.50 -10.48 -7.75
C VAL A 12 -23.33 -10.65 -9.03
N LYS A 13 -23.99 -11.80 -9.23
CA LYS A 13 -24.91 -12.04 -10.35
C LYS A 13 -26.35 -11.66 -9.97
N ALA A 14 -26.62 -10.37 -9.93
CA ALA A 14 -27.95 -9.90 -10.27
C ALA A 14 -28.04 -9.95 -11.82
N GLY A 15 -28.99 -10.73 -12.34
CA GLY A 15 -29.04 -11.12 -13.76
C GLY A 15 -29.05 -9.95 -14.75
N VAL A 16 -28.82 -10.28 -16.03
CA VAL A 16 -29.04 -9.40 -17.19
C VAL A 16 -30.38 -8.68 -17.01
N GLY A 17 -30.36 -7.43 -16.54
CA GLY A 17 -31.54 -6.65 -16.16
C GLY A 17 -31.57 -6.06 -14.74
N SER A 18 -30.65 -6.39 -13.83
CA SER A 18 -30.56 -5.76 -12.50
C SER A 18 -29.15 -5.26 -12.20
N LEU A 19 -28.87 -4.01 -12.55
CA LEU A 19 -27.65 -3.29 -12.14
C LEU A 19 -27.63 -2.89 -10.64
N GLY A 20 -28.55 -3.40 -9.80
CA GLY A 20 -28.91 -2.76 -8.53
C GLY A 20 -28.55 -3.44 -7.20
N SER A 21 -28.11 -4.70 -7.13
CA SER A 21 -28.11 -5.44 -5.84
C SER A 21 -26.79 -6.02 -5.33
N SER A 22 -25.65 -5.75 -5.97
CA SER A 22 -24.35 -6.11 -5.40
C SER A 22 -23.78 -4.93 -4.62
N HIS A 23 -23.50 -5.12 -3.33
CA HIS A 23 -22.75 -4.15 -2.52
C HIS A 23 -21.27 -4.01 -2.96
N TRP A 24 -20.86 -4.77 -3.97
CA TRP A 24 -19.52 -4.83 -4.51
C TRP A 24 -19.49 -4.52 -6.02
N GLU A 25 -18.41 -3.93 -6.49
CA GLU A 25 -18.16 -3.51 -7.86
C GLU A 25 -16.83 -4.09 -8.35
N LEU A 26 -16.79 -4.62 -9.57
CA LEU A 26 -15.58 -5.21 -10.16
C LEU A 26 -14.82 -4.19 -11.00
N MET A 27 -13.50 -4.31 -11.02
CA MET A 27 -12.60 -3.50 -11.82
C MET A 27 -11.62 -4.39 -12.58
N GLY A 28 -11.24 -3.98 -13.79
CA GLY A 28 -10.16 -4.61 -14.55
C GLY A 28 -10.53 -5.99 -15.08
N ASP A 29 -9.59 -6.93 -14.99
CA ASP A 29 -9.74 -8.32 -15.46
C ASP A 29 -10.56 -9.20 -14.50
N ALA A 30 -11.08 -8.63 -13.41
CA ALA A 30 -11.82 -9.38 -12.41
C ALA A 30 -13.13 -9.94 -12.99
N MET A 31 -13.40 -11.22 -12.72
CA MET A 31 -14.58 -11.92 -13.22
C MET A 31 -15.27 -12.75 -12.15
N VAL A 32 -16.59 -12.88 -12.27
CA VAL A 32 -17.40 -13.68 -11.35
C VAL A 32 -17.61 -15.07 -11.93
N THR A 33 -17.24 -16.09 -11.16
CA THR A 33 -17.55 -17.48 -11.44
C THR A 33 -18.71 -17.95 -10.55
N THR A 34 -19.03 -19.24 -10.55
CA THR A 34 -20.13 -19.79 -9.75
C THR A 34 -19.91 -19.57 -8.24
N ASP A 35 -18.67 -19.80 -7.77
CA ASP A 35 -18.38 -19.90 -6.33
C ASP A 35 -17.48 -18.78 -5.80
N GLN A 36 -16.86 -18.00 -6.70
CA GLN A 36 -15.80 -17.05 -6.35
C GLN A 36 -15.72 -15.89 -7.34
N VAL A 37 -15.12 -14.80 -6.89
CA VAL A 37 -14.61 -13.73 -7.76
C VAL A 37 -13.14 -14.01 -8.03
N ARG A 38 -12.79 -14.17 -9.31
CA ARG A 38 -11.41 -14.25 -9.76
C ARG A 38 -10.90 -12.85 -10.03
N LEU A 39 -9.90 -12.40 -9.29
CA LEU A 39 -9.26 -11.09 -9.48
C LEU A 39 -8.35 -11.10 -10.71
N THR A 40 -7.48 -12.09 -10.84
CA THR A 40 -6.69 -12.33 -12.06
C THR A 40 -6.70 -13.81 -12.41
N PRO A 41 -6.72 -14.15 -13.71
CA PRO A 41 -6.41 -15.50 -14.16
C PRO A 41 -4.90 -15.74 -14.17
N GLU A 42 -4.49 -17.00 -14.30
CA GLU A 42 -3.11 -17.40 -14.62
C GLU A 42 -2.75 -17.01 -16.06
N MET A 43 -2.68 -15.70 -16.30
CA MET A 43 -2.20 -15.08 -17.52
C MET A 43 -1.34 -13.88 -17.14
N GLN A 44 -0.30 -13.62 -17.92
CA GLN A 44 0.59 -12.47 -17.71
C GLN A 44 -0.16 -11.14 -17.88
N SER A 45 0.36 -10.11 -17.20
CA SER A 45 -0.06 -8.71 -17.34
C SER A 45 -1.55 -8.47 -17.10
N ARG A 46 -2.10 -9.05 -16.02
CA ARG A 46 -3.51 -8.87 -15.62
C ARG A 46 -3.61 -8.07 -14.35
N GLN A 47 -4.66 -7.27 -14.25
CA GLN A 47 -4.99 -6.49 -13.06
C GLN A 47 -6.49 -6.50 -12.84
N GLY A 48 -6.93 -6.99 -11.69
CA GLY A 48 -8.33 -6.98 -11.35
C GLY A 48 -8.56 -6.70 -9.88
N ALA A 49 -9.73 -6.12 -9.59
CA ALA A 49 -10.13 -5.81 -8.22
C ALA A 49 -11.64 -5.98 -8.03
N VAL A 50 -12.04 -6.07 -6.76
CA VAL A 50 -13.41 -5.96 -6.30
C VAL A 50 -13.45 -4.97 -5.14
N TRP A 51 -14.37 -4.00 -5.20
CA TRP A 51 -14.48 -2.91 -4.24
C TRP A 51 -15.88 -2.81 -3.67
N SER A 52 -16.00 -2.51 -2.39
CA SER A 52 -17.28 -2.15 -1.77
C SER A 52 -17.80 -0.84 -2.35
N ARG A 53 -19.12 -0.76 -2.54
CA ARG A 53 -19.80 0.48 -2.99
C ARG A 53 -20.07 1.45 -1.84
N ILE A 54 -20.17 0.92 -0.62
CA ILE A 54 -20.57 1.66 0.57
C ILE A 54 -19.34 1.84 1.46
N PRO A 55 -19.04 3.08 1.90
CA PRO A 55 -17.96 3.32 2.85
C PRO A 55 -18.27 2.70 4.23
N CYS A 56 -17.25 2.22 4.92
CA CYS A 56 -17.39 1.63 6.25
C CYS A 56 -17.21 2.69 7.34
N HIS A 57 -18.22 2.82 8.19
CA HIS A 57 -18.21 3.70 9.37
C HIS A 57 -18.09 2.92 10.69
N LEU A 58 -17.61 1.68 10.64
CA LEU A 58 -17.39 0.87 11.84
C LEU A 58 -16.10 1.33 12.53
N LYS A 59 -16.19 1.56 13.85
CA LYS A 59 -15.02 1.87 14.69
C LYS A 59 -14.15 0.64 14.97
N ASP A 60 -14.80 -0.46 15.30
CA ASP A 60 -14.16 -1.74 15.58
C ASP A 60 -14.75 -2.81 14.66
N TRP A 61 -13.87 -3.47 13.93
CA TRP A 61 -14.29 -4.40 12.90
C TRP A 61 -13.31 -5.55 12.72
N GLU A 62 -13.82 -6.62 12.16
CA GLU A 62 -13.04 -7.75 11.67
C GLU A 62 -13.45 -8.06 10.24
N MET A 63 -12.49 -8.06 9.33
CA MET A 63 -12.65 -8.56 7.97
C MET A 63 -12.12 -9.99 7.90
N GLN A 64 -13.00 -10.93 7.56
CA GLN A 64 -12.63 -12.31 7.25
C GLN A 64 -12.60 -12.49 5.74
N VAL A 65 -11.44 -12.87 5.23
CA VAL A 65 -11.17 -13.06 3.80
C VAL A 65 -10.95 -14.54 3.56
N HIS A 66 -11.81 -15.14 2.75
CA HIS A 66 -11.61 -16.49 2.22
C HIS A 66 -11.11 -16.35 0.79
N PHE A 67 -9.86 -16.70 0.57
CA PHE A 67 -9.18 -16.54 -0.71
C PHE A 67 -8.54 -17.85 -1.16
N LYS A 68 -8.02 -17.88 -2.38
CA LYS A 68 -7.18 -18.96 -2.89
C LYS A 68 -6.18 -18.40 -3.90
N VAL A 69 -4.93 -18.84 -3.78
CA VAL A 69 -3.87 -18.58 -4.77
C VAL A 69 -3.45 -19.90 -5.36
N HIS A 70 -3.57 -20.06 -6.69
CA HIS A 70 -3.21 -21.33 -7.34
C HIS A 70 -2.83 -21.16 -8.81
N GLY A 71 -2.01 -22.07 -9.30
CA GLY A 71 -1.56 -22.07 -10.69
C GLY A 71 -0.75 -23.32 -11.04
N GLN A 72 -0.58 -23.55 -12.34
CA GLN A 72 0.16 -24.65 -12.94
C GLN A 72 1.67 -24.37 -13.03
N GLY A 73 2.10 -23.12 -12.89
CA GLY A 73 3.51 -22.74 -12.83
C GLY A 73 4.32 -23.60 -11.85
N LYS A 74 5.50 -24.08 -12.28
CA LYS A 74 6.47 -24.81 -11.44
C LYS A 74 6.73 -24.01 -10.16
N LYS A 75 7.14 -24.68 -9.07
CA LYS A 75 7.10 -24.17 -7.68
C LYS A 75 7.48 -22.70 -7.43
N ASN A 76 8.35 -22.08 -8.23
CA ASN A 76 8.83 -20.69 -8.06
C ASN A 76 8.57 -19.79 -9.29
N LEU A 77 7.72 -20.20 -10.23
CA LEU A 77 7.31 -19.42 -11.41
C LEU A 77 5.86 -18.95 -11.22
N ASN A 78 5.67 -18.08 -10.25
CA ASN A 78 4.38 -17.55 -9.85
C ASN A 78 4.52 -16.09 -9.41
N GLY A 79 3.44 -15.33 -9.51
CA GLY A 79 3.41 -13.93 -9.10
C GLY A 79 2.13 -13.20 -9.49
N ASP A 80 1.91 -11.99 -8.98
CA ASP A 80 2.74 -11.36 -7.92
C ASP A 80 2.08 -11.54 -6.55
N GLY A 81 0.74 -11.55 -6.50
CA GLY A 81 -0.04 -11.88 -5.32
C GLY A 81 -1.36 -11.13 -5.31
N LEU A 82 -1.91 -10.94 -4.11
CA LEU A 82 -3.13 -10.16 -3.90
C LEU A 82 -3.01 -9.23 -2.70
N ALA A 83 -3.88 -8.22 -2.64
CA ALA A 83 -3.96 -7.28 -1.54
C ALA A 83 -5.41 -7.07 -1.10
N ILE A 84 -5.59 -6.85 0.20
CA ILE A 84 -6.84 -6.47 0.85
C ILE A 84 -6.71 -5.04 1.34
N TRP A 85 -7.71 -4.23 1.05
CA TRP A 85 -7.67 -2.79 1.20
C TRP A 85 -8.74 -2.30 2.16
N TYR A 86 -8.38 -1.27 2.92
CA TYR A 86 -9.30 -0.34 3.56
C TYR A 86 -8.80 1.08 3.26
N THR A 87 -9.29 1.68 2.16
CA THR A 87 -8.70 2.90 1.57
C THR A 87 -9.74 3.95 1.21
N LYS A 88 -9.31 5.21 1.19
CA LYS A 88 -10.14 6.36 0.80
C LYS A 88 -10.53 6.27 -0.68
N GLU A 89 -9.53 6.04 -1.53
CA GLU A 89 -9.72 5.84 -2.96
C GLU A 89 -10.16 4.39 -3.23
N ARG A 90 -11.00 4.22 -4.24
CA ARG A 90 -11.42 2.93 -4.78
C ARG A 90 -11.46 3.01 -6.30
N MET A 91 -11.48 1.85 -6.97
CA MET A 91 -11.62 1.78 -8.43
C MET A 91 -10.49 2.50 -9.20
N GLN A 92 -9.27 2.49 -8.67
CA GLN A 92 -8.08 3.03 -9.33
C GLN A 92 -7.10 1.89 -9.61
N LYS A 93 -6.69 1.73 -10.87
CA LYS A 93 -5.64 0.76 -11.23
C LYS A 93 -4.26 1.30 -10.87
N GLY A 94 -3.32 0.40 -10.63
CA GLY A 94 -1.93 0.79 -10.44
C GLY A 94 -1.01 -0.40 -10.16
N PRO A 95 0.27 -0.11 -9.85
CA PRO A 95 1.30 -1.13 -9.72
C PRO A 95 1.21 -1.91 -8.41
N VAL A 96 0.51 -1.40 -7.39
CA VAL A 96 0.50 -2.00 -6.06
C VAL A 96 -0.58 -3.07 -5.98
N PHE A 97 -0.22 -4.30 -6.35
CA PHE A 97 -1.15 -5.44 -6.41
C PHE A 97 -2.44 -5.14 -7.20
N GLY A 98 -2.35 -4.31 -8.24
CA GLY A 98 -3.47 -3.90 -9.09
C GLY A 98 -4.25 -2.66 -8.60
N ASN A 99 -3.86 -2.06 -7.48
CA ASN A 99 -4.39 -0.78 -6.98
C ASN A 99 -3.40 0.36 -7.21
N MET A 100 -3.88 1.60 -7.12
CA MET A 100 -3.03 2.80 -7.20
C MET A 100 -1.92 2.80 -6.15
N ASP A 101 -0.76 3.32 -6.53
CA ASP A 101 0.29 3.66 -5.58
C ASP A 101 -0.06 4.93 -4.79
N ASN A 102 0.67 5.21 -3.72
CA ASN A 102 0.42 6.35 -2.83
C ASN A 102 -1.03 6.36 -2.31
N PHE A 103 -1.55 5.18 -1.95
CA PHE A 103 -2.90 5.04 -1.44
C PHE A 103 -3.05 5.68 -0.04
N THR A 104 -4.26 6.10 0.29
CA THR A 104 -4.58 6.59 1.64
C THR A 104 -5.42 5.54 2.39
N GLY A 105 -4.81 4.84 3.34
CA GLY A 105 -5.49 3.84 4.18
C GLY A 105 -4.59 2.68 4.60
N LEU A 106 -5.18 1.49 4.70
CA LEU A 106 -4.50 0.24 5.04
C LEU A 106 -4.46 -0.69 3.81
N GLY A 107 -3.29 -1.26 3.54
CA GLY A 107 -3.10 -2.39 2.65
C GLY A 107 -2.56 -3.60 3.43
N VAL A 108 -3.16 -4.78 3.22
CA VAL A 108 -2.65 -6.06 3.69
C VAL A 108 -2.35 -6.93 2.47
N PHE A 109 -1.08 -7.22 2.25
CA PHE A 109 -0.59 -7.87 1.04
C PHE A 109 -0.29 -9.33 1.31
N VAL A 110 -0.63 -10.19 0.37
CA VAL A 110 -0.23 -11.59 0.29
C VAL A 110 0.69 -11.70 -0.91
N ASP A 111 1.98 -11.47 -0.67
CA ASP A 111 3.02 -11.43 -1.68
C ASP A 111 3.56 -12.84 -1.94
N THR A 112 3.62 -13.25 -3.20
CA THR A 112 4.00 -14.61 -3.59
C THR A 112 5.34 -14.67 -4.33
N TYR A 113 5.93 -13.53 -4.64
CA TYR A 113 7.15 -13.45 -5.44
C TYR A 113 8.23 -12.63 -4.71
N PRO A 114 9.43 -13.18 -4.46
CA PRO A 114 10.49 -12.47 -3.75
C PRO A 114 11.27 -11.54 -4.71
N ASN A 115 10.78 -10.33 -4.96
CA ASN A 115 11.42 -9.39 -5.89
C ASN A 115 12.84 -9.04 -5.43
N GLU A 116 13.04 -8.71 -4.15
CA GLU A 116 14.33 -8.25 -3.62
C GLU A 116 15.39 -9.35 -3.69
N GLU A 117 15.06 -10.56 -3.22
CA GLU A 117 15.99 -11.68 -3.24
C GLU A 117 16.36 -12.06 -4.67
N LYS A 118 15.40 -12.03 -5.61
CA LYS A 118 15.66 -12.30 -7.04
C LYS A 118 16.58 -11.26 -7.67
N PHE A 119 16.40 -9.99 -7.31
CA PHE A 119 17.28 -8.91 -7.77
C PHE A 119 18.70 -9.09 -7.23
N ILE A 120 18.87 -9.41 -5.95
CA ILE A 120 20.18 -9.65 -5.33
C ILE A 120 20.88 -10.87 -5.96
N GLU A 121 20.15 -11.97 -6.18
CA GLU A 121 20.64 -13.18 -6.85
C GLU A 121 21.18 -12.86 -8.25
N ALA A 122 20.44 -12.07 -9.04
CA ALA A 122 20.84 -11.67 -10.39
C ALA A 122 22.13 -10.83 -10.39
N GLN A 123 22.37 -10.03 -9.36
CA GLN A 123 23.55 -9.17 -9.24
C GLN A 123 24.84 -9.90 -8.80
N LYS A 124 24.80 -11.22 -8.52
CA LYS A 124 25.97 -12.02 -8.04
C LYS A 124 26.72 -11.43 -6.83
N LYS A 125 26.11 -10.52 -6.06
CA LYS A 125 26.72 -10.01 -4.83
C LYS A 125 26.74 -11.13 -3.79
N ARG A 126 27.84 -11.30 -3.05
CA ARG A 126 27.94 -12.28 -1.96
C ARG A 126 26.82 -12.01 -0.96
N TYR A 127 25.89 -12.96 -0.90
CA TYR A 127 24.74 -12.95 -0.03
C TYR A 127 25.17 -12.94 1.45
N THR A 128 24.73 -11.95 2.22
CA THR A 128 24.84 -11.95 3.68
C THR A 128 23.49 -12.37 4.27
N PRO A 129 23.41 -13.49 5.03
CA PRO A 129 22.15 -14.15 5.39
C PRO A 129 21.39 -13.49 6.55
N ARG A 130 21.41 -12.16 6.70
CA ARG A 130 20.86 -11.53 7.92
C ARG A 130 19.42 -11.03 7.86
N THR A 131 18.73 -11.10 6.72
CA THR A 131 17.33 -10.64 6.61
C THR A 131 16.57 -11.28 5.44
N GLN A 132 16.72 -12.60 5.19
CA GLN A 132 15.95 -13.26 4.14
C GLN A 132 14.48 -13.42 4.56
N ARG A 133 13.54 -13.00 3.69
CA ARG A 133 12.13 -13.37 3.87
C ARG A 133 11.84 -14.70 3.18
N ILE A 134 10.92 -15.46 3.76
CA ILE A 134 10.43 -16.70 3.18
C ILE A 134 9.08 -16.40 2.53
N PHE A 135 9.01 -16.53 1.21
CA PHE A 135 7.82 -16.29 0.44
C PHE A 135 7.01 -17.57 0.20
N PRO A 136 5.67 -17.48 0.08
CA PRO A 136 4.86 -16.25 0.14
C PRO A 136 4.83 -15.59 1.52
N PHE A 137 4.68 -14.27 1.54
CA PHE A 137 4.78 -13.43 2.73
C PHE A 137 3.56 -12.52 2.85
N VAL A 138 2.99 -12.44 4.05
CA VAL A 138 1.89 -11.52 4.38
C VAL A 138 2.47 -10.33 5.11
N LEU A 139 2.18 -9.12 4.65
CA LEU A 139 2.61 -7.88 5.31
C LEU A 139 1.50 -6.83 5.31
N ALA A 140 1.58 -5.86 6.22
CA ALA A 140 0.67 -4.71 6.25
C ALA A 140 1.41 -3.39 6.11
N MET A 141 0.79 -2.42 5.43
CA MET A 141 1.27 -1.05 5.25
C MET A 141 0.13 -0.07 5.49
N VAL A 142 0.44 1.05 6.17
CA VAL A 142 -0.46 2.20 6.26
C VAL A 142 0.09 3.31 5.37
N GLY A 143 -0.72 3.72 4.40
CA GLY A 143 -0.42 4.82 3.48
C GLY A 143 -1.21 6.08 3.84
N ASN A 144 -0.54 7.23 3.82
CA ASN A 144 -1.14 8.54 4.07
C ASN A 144 -1.40 9.35 2.79
N GLY A 145 -1.19 8.76 1.61
CA GLY A 145 -1.24 9.46 0.32
C GLY A 145 0.10 9.94 -0.23
N SER A 146 1.19 9.87 0.55
CA SER A 146 2.52 10.36 0.14
C SER A 146 3.56 9.25 -0.01
N ILE A 147 3.38 8.14 0.71
CA ILE A 147 4.33 7.03 0.70
C ILE A 147 3.99 6.03 -0.41
N SER A 148 4.98 5.76 -1.25
CA SER A 148 4.93 4.74 -2.31
C SER A 148 5.23 3.33 -1.76
N TYR A 149 4.61 2.30 -2.36
CA TYR A 149 4.98 0.91 -2.13
C TYR A 149 6.20 0.54 -2.97
N ASP A 150 7.30 0.20 -2.30
CA ASP A 150 8.53 -0.25 -2.96
C ASP A 150 8.41 -1.70 -3.45
N HIS A 151 7.98 -1.88 -4.70
CA HIS A 151 7.80 -3.21 -5.30
C HIS A 151 9.12 -3.98 -5.47
N ASP A 152 10.23 -3.28 -5.72
CA ASP A 152 11.54 -3.93 -5.90
C ASP A 152 12.10 -4.50 -4.59
N ARG A 153 11.62 -3.99 -3.45
CA ARG A 153 11.98 -4.44 -2.10
C ARG A 153 10.81 -5.07 -1.35
N ASP A 154 9.78 -5.56 -2.04
CA ASP A 154 8.63 -6.27 -1.47
C ASP A 154 7.99 -5.50 -0.29
N GLY A 155 7.87 -4.18 -0.42
CA GLY A 155 7.30 -3.29 0.60
C GLY A 155 8.09 -3.19 1.92
N ARG A 156 9.30 -3.75 2.00
CA ARG A 156 10.13 -3.77 3.22
C ARG A 156 10.36 -2.42 3.89
N PRO A 157 10.61 -1.32 3.15
CA PRO A 157 10.85 -0.03 3.79
C PRO A 157 9.62 0.52 4.51
N THR A 158 8.43 0.06 4.15
CA THR A 158 7.15 0.61 4.60
C THR A 158 6.26 -0.37 5.34
N GLU A 159 6.79 -1.55 5.65
CA GLU A 159 6.05 -2.58 6.38
C GLU A 159 5.83 -2.20 7.85
N LEU A 160 4.65 -2.55 8.38
CA LEU A 160 4.38 -2.52 9.82
C LEU A 160 4.83 -3.82 10.51
N GLY A 161 4.96 -4.89 9.73
CA GLY A 161 5.22 -6.26 10.17
C GLY A 161 4.53 -7.26 9.25
N GLY A 162 4.84 -8.54 9.46
CA GLY A 162 4.34 -9.60 8.60
C GLY A 162 4.81 -10.99 9.02
N CYS A 163 4.38 -12.00 8.27
CA CYS A 163 4.72 -13.39 8.51
C CYS A 163 4.82 -14.18 7.20
N ASN A 164 5.56 -15.29 7.21
CA ASN A 164 5.54 -16.25 6.12
C ASN A 164 4.19 -16.98 6.04
N ALA A 165 3.68 -17.23 4.85
CA ALA A 165 2.41 -17.91 4.63
C ALA A 165 2.43 -18.74 3.36
N MET A 166 2.57 -20.06 3.46
CA MET A 166 2.63 -20.96 2.30
C MET A 166 1.25 -21.19 1.64
N VAL A 167 0.61 -20.11 1.17
CA VAL A 167 -0.79 -20.07 0.73
C VAL A 167 -1.06 -20.67 -0.65
N ARG A 168 -0.01 -20.85 -1.46
CA ARG A 168 -0.14 -21.23 -2.87
C ARG A 168 -0.45 -22.72 -3.02
N ASN A 169 -1.42 -23.05 -3.88
CA ASN A 169 -1.78 -24.43 -4.26
C ASN A 169 -2.18 -25.34 -3.08
N LEU A 170 -2.72 -24.76 -2.01
CA LEU A 170 -3.31 -25.53 -0.92
C LEU A 170 -4.61 -26.21 -1.35
N LYS A 171 -4.83 -27.41 -0.82
CA LYS A 171 -6.02 -28.24 -1.13
C LYS A 171 -7.23 -27.89 -0.27
N HIS A 172 -6.98 -27.32 0.90
CA HIS A 172 -7.96 -26.84 1.86
C HIS A 172 -8.16 -25.33 1.72
N ASP A 173 -9.13 -24.81 2.48
CA ASP A 173 -9.46 -23.39 2.48
C ASP A 173 -8.37 -22.55 3.15
N THR A 174 -8.13 -21.35 2.61
CA THR A 174 -7.20 -20.38 3.18
C THR A 174 -7.93 -19.11 3.60
N PHE A 175 -7.66 -18.68 4.82
CA PHE A 175 -8.30 -17.52 5.42
C PHE A 175 -7.30 -16.50 5.95
N LEU A 176 -7.67 -15.23 5.83
CA LEU A 176 -6.98 -14.08 6.40
C LEU A 176 -7.98 -13.27 7.23
N PHE A 177 -7.59 -12.90 8.45
CA PHE A 177 -8.38 -12.13 9.41
C PHE A 177 -7.67 -10.82 9.65
N ILE A 178 -8.36 -9.72 9.38
CA ILE A 178 -7.85 -8.38 9.63
C ILE A 178 -8.77 -7.77 10.67
N ARG A 179 -8.27 -7.63 11.89
CA ARG A 179 -9.01 -7.09 13.03
C ARG A 179 -8.47 -5.72 13.39
N TYR A 180 -9.36 -4.73 13.46
CA TYR A 180 -9.05 -3.40 13.94
C TYR A 180 -9.92 -3.07 15.14
N VAL A 181 -9.32 -2.96 16.32
CA VAL A 181 -10.00 -2.72 17.59
C VAL A 181 -9.20 -1.74 18.41
N ARG A 182 -9.82 -0.65 18.90
CA ARG A 182 -9.16 0.35 19.77
C ARG A 182 -7.75 0.77 19.27
N ARG A 183 -7.63 1.13 17.99
CA ARG A 183 -6.35 1.52 17.35
C ARG A 183 -5.28 0.43 17.35
N ARG A 184 -5.65 -0.85 17.48
CA ARG A 184 -4.76 -2.00 17.33
C ARG A 184 -5.15 -2.78 16.10
N LEU A 185 -4.18 -3.01 15.22
CA LEU A 185 -4.32 -3.83 14.02
C LEU A 185 -3.73 -5.21 14.29
N THR A 186 -4.55 -6.24 14.17
CA THR A 186 -4.12 -7.63 14.30
C THR A 186 -4.44 -8.35 12.98
N VAL A 187 -3.45 -9.01 12.39
CA VAL A 187 -3.63 -9.89 11.23
C VAL A 187 -3.34 -11.31 11.64
N MET A 188 -4.27 -12.22 11.32
CA MET A 188 -4.15 -13.66 11.60
C MET A 188 -4.44 -14.44 10.32
N ILE A 189 -3.93 -15.67 10.22
CA ILE A 189 -4.11 -16.54 9.07
C ILE A 189 -4.48 -17.97 9.48
N ASP A 190 -5.29 -18.64 8.67
CA ASP A 190 -5.48 -20.10 8.70
C ASP A 190 -5.15 -20.63 7.32
N ILE A 191 -4.02 -21.32 7.24
CA ILE A 191 -3.47 -21.91 6.02
C ILE A 191 -3.13 -23.38 6.20
N ASP A 192 -3.42 -23.96 7.37
CA ASP A 192 -3.14 -25.36 7.68
C ASP A 192 -4.42 -26.22 7.57
N GLY A 193 -5.58 -25.58 7.40
CA GLY A 193 -6.87 -26.28 7.23
C GLY A 193 -7.37 -26.88 8.54
N GLN A 194 -6.84 -26.40 9.67
CA GLN A 194 -7.18 -26.88 11.01
C GLN A 194 -8.24 -26.00 11.69
N HIS A 195 -8.66 -24.90 11.05
CA HIS A 195 -9.53 -23.89 11.66
C HIS A 195 -8.92 -23.28 12.94
N GLU A 196 -7.60 -23.27 13.01
CA GLU A 196 -6.80 -22.62 14.06
C GLU A 196 -6.08 -21.43 13.45
N TRP A 197 -6.32 -20.25 14.01
CA TRP A 197 -5.71 -19.00 13.53
C TRP A 197 -4.31 -18.84 14.11
N ARG A 198 -3.33 -18.57 13.26
CA ARG A 198 -1.98 -18.18 13.65
C ARG A 198 -1.82 -16.67 13.53
N ASP A 199 -1.25 -16.05 14.56
CA ASP A 199 -0.90 -14.64 14.54
C ASP A 199 0.16 -14.34 13.48
N CYS A 200 -0.08 -13.30 12.68
CA CYS A 200 0.83 -12.83 11.64
C CYS A 200 1.51 -11.51 12.02
N LEU A 201 0.71 -10.51 12.44
CA LEU A 201 1.19 -9.25 13.00
C LEU A 201 0.19 -8.71 14.01
N ASP A 202 0.68 -7.98 15.01
CA ASP A 202 -0.17 -7.35 16.02
C ASP A 202 0.43 -6.01 16.50
N ILE A 203 -0.09 -4.91 15.97
CA ILE A 203 0.51 -3.58 16.07
C ILE A 203 -0.49 -2.60 16.72
N PRO A 204 -0.16 -2.03 17.90
CA PRO A 204 -0.94 -0.94 18.49
C PRO A 204 -0.64 0.40 17.81
N GLY A 205 -1.46 1.41 18.10
CA GLY A 205 -1.21 2.78 17.65
C GLY A 205 -1.59 3.05 16.19
N VAL A 206 -2.22 2.10 15.50
CA VAL A 206 -2.69 2.29 14.13
C VAL A 206 -3.93 3.18 14.15
N ARG A 207 -3.86 4.34 13.49
CA ARG A 207 -4.94 5.33 13.37
C ARG A 207 -5.52 5.25 11.96
N LEU A 208 -6.75 4.77 11.82
CA LEU A 208 -7.45 4.69 10.53
C LEU A 208 -8.71 5.55 10.56
N PRO A 209 -8.90 6.46 9.57
CA PRO A 209 -10.15 7.18 9.39
C PRO A 209 -11.34 6.26 9.16
N GLN A 210 -12.53 6.71 9.56
CA GLN A 210 -13.78 6.09 9.15
C GLN A 210 -14.19 6.60 7.76
N GLY A 211 -15.12 5.90 7.12
CA GLY A 211 -15.68 6.30 5.82
C GLY A 211 -14.86 5.86 4.61
N TYR A 212 -13.92 4.93 4.80
CA TYR A 212 -13.13 4.35 3.70
C TYR A 212 -13.79 3.08 3.17
N TYR A 213 -13.29 2.60 2.04
CA TYR A 213 -13.85 1.46 1.31
C TYR A 213 -13.00 0.21 1.52
N PHE A 214 -13.68 -0.91 1.69
CA PHE A 214 -13.03 -2.22 1.58
C PHE A 214 -12.87 -2.61 0.12
N GLY A 215 -11.77 -3.28 -0.19
CA GLY A 215 -11.52 -3.86 -1.50
C GLY A 215 -10.53 -5.02 -1.46
N ALA A 216 -10.44 -5.73 -2.56
CA ALA A 216 -9.40 -6.72 -2.81
C ALA A 216 -8.93 -6.57 -4.26
N SER A 217 -7.62 -6.64 -4.50
CA SER A 217 -7.05 -6.56 -5.84
C SER A 217 -5.91 -7.56 -6.02
N ALA A 218 -5.60 -7.89 -7.26
CA ALA A 218 -4.45 -8.71 -7.61
C ALA A 218 -3.83 -8.24 -8.93
N ILE A 219 -2.55 -8.57 -9.11
CA ILE A 219 -1.79 -8.30 -10.33
C ILE A 219 -0.96 -9.52 -10.71
N THR A 220 -0.76 -9.69 -12.02
CA THR A 220 0.24 -10.60 -12.57
C THR A 220 1.19 -9.82 -13.48
N GLY A 221 2.49 -10.05 -13.31
CA GLY A 221 3.55 -9.51 -14.17
C GLY A 221 3.93 -10.50 -15.28
N ASP A 222 5.23 -10.76 -15.39
CA ASP A 222 5.80 -11.81 -16.25
C ASP A 222 5.49 -13.22 -15.73
N LEU A 223 5.21 -13.33 -14.44
CA LEU A 223 4.69 -14.52 -13.80
C LEU A 223 3.20 -14.34 -13.51
N SER A 224 2.51 -15.46 -13.31
CA SER A 224 1.06 -15.43 -13.10
C SER A 224 0.60 -16.53 -12.17
N ASP A 225 -0.45 -16.24 -11.41
CA ASP A 225 -1.28 -17.20 -10.70
C ASP A 225 -2.75 -16.78 -10.85
N ASN A 226 -3.66 -17.71 -10.58
CA ASN A 226 -5.05 -17.37 -10.31
C ASN A 226 -5.15 -16.82 -8.88
N HIS A 227 -5.76 -15.63 -8.75
CA HIS A 227 -6.05 -15.00 -7.47
C HIS A 227 -7.56 -14.93 -7.29
N ASP A 228 -8.10 -15.76 -6.40
CA ASP A 228 -9.53 -15.93 -6.22
C ASP A 228 -9.98 -15.48 -4.82
N ILE A 229 -11.09 -14.73 -4.75
CA ILE A 229 -11.79 -14.34 -3.53
C ILE A 229 -13.12 -15.10 -3.48
N ILE A 230 -13.21 -16.04 -2.55
CA ILE A 230 -14.42 -16.85 -2.33
C ILE A 230 -15.44 -16.05 -1.51
N SER A 231 -14.96 -15.40 -0.43
CA SER A 231 -15.80 -14.48 0.34
C SER A 231 -15.03 -13.40 1.08
N LEU A 232 -15.67 -12.25 1.23
CA LEU A 232 -15.28 -11.16 2.12
C LEU A 232 -16.43 -10.97 3.13
N LYS A 233 -16.14 -11.05 4.43
CA LYS A 233 -17.14 -10.89 5.48
C LYS A 233 -16.65 -9.88 6.50
N LEU A 234 -17.35 -8.75 6.58
CA LEU A 234 -17.08 -7.70 7.56
C LEU A 234 -17.99 -7.90 8.78
N TYR A 235 -17.41 -7.94 9.97
CA TYR A 235 -18.13 -8.01 11.23
C TYR A 235 -17.88 -6.75 12.04
N GLN A 236 -18.94 -6.22 12.65
CA GLN A 236 -18.80 -5.21 13.69
C GLN A 236 -18.48 -5.90 15.02
N LEU A 237 -17.48 -5.38 15.73
CA LEU A 237 -17.10 -5.87 17.05
C LEU A 237 -17.69 -4.97 18.13
N THR A 238 -18.39 -5.55 19.09
CA THR A 238 -18.92 -4.80 20.23
C THR A 238 -17.82 -4.61 21.27
N VAL A 239 -17.37 -3.37 21.43
CA VAL A 239 -16.34 -3.01 22.40
C VAL A 239 -16.94 -2.03 23.40
N LEU A 240 -16.97 -2.41 24.67
CA LEU A 240 -17.39 -1.53 25.75
C LEU A 240 -16.33 -0.44 25.94
N ARG A 241 -16.72 0.83 25.83
CA ARG A 241 -15.87 2.01 26.08
C ARG A 241 -16.41 2.76 27.29
N SER A 242 -15.52 3.34 28.07
CA SER A 242 -15.93 4.29 29.13
C SER A 242 -16.42 5.60 28.51
N GLN A 243 -17.28 6.35 29.20
CA GLN A 243 -17.75 7.65 28.69
C GLN A 243 -16.58 8.61 28.41
N LYS A 244 -15.57 8.58 29.30
CA LYS A 244 -14.33 9.35 29.16
C LYS A 244 -13.59 9.03 27.85
N GLU A 245 -13.48 7.75 27.47
CA GLU A 245 -12.85 7.35 26.21
C GLU A 245 -13.59 7.88 24.98
N VAL A 246 -14.92 8.01 25.06
CA VAL A 246 -15.74 8.53 23.97
C VAL A 246 -15.58 10.05 23.85
N ASP A 247 -15.54 10.74 24.99
CA ASP A 247 -15.41 12.21 25.04
C ASP A 247 -14.01 12.68 24.60
N GLU A 248 -12.97 11.87 24.84
CA GLU A 248 -11.58 12.14 24.43
C GLU A 248 -11.24 11.59 23.03
N GLU A 249 -12.21 11.02 22.30
CA GLU A 249 -11.97 10.39 21.00
C GLU A 249 -11.78 11.45 19.90
N GLU A 250 -10.54 11.64 19.45
CA GLU A 250 -10.20 12.52 18.33
C GLU A 250 -10.66 11.95 16.98
N GLU A 251 -11.18 12.83 16.11
CA GLU A 251 -11.45 12.47 14.72
C GLU A 251 -10.14 12.22 13.97
N ILE A 252 -10.00 11.02 13.40
CA ILE A 252 -8.82 10.64 12.61
C ILE A 252 -9.11 10.97 11.14
N THR A 253 -8.38 11.93 10.59
CA THR A 253 -8.53 12.36 9.19
C THR A 253 -7.45 11.82 8.25
N ILE A 254 -6.25 11.57 8.79
CA ILE A 254 -5.10 11.05 8.03
C ILE A 254 -4.64 9.73 8.68
N PRO A 255 -4.50 8.64 7.90
CA PRO A 255 -3.95 7.39 8.41
C PRO A 255 -2.53 7.57 8.93
N SER A 256 -2.24 6.99 10.09
CA SER A 256 -0.89 7.01 10.67
C SER A 256 -0.70 5.86 11.64
N VAL A 257 0.55 5.62 12.06
CA VAL A 257 0.86 4.68 13.13
C VAL A 257 1.72 5.37 14.19
N ASP A 258 1.25 5.36 15.43
CA ASP A 258 1.98 5.94 16.56
C ASP A 258 3.34 5.25 16.71
N ASN A 259 4.39 6.03 17.01
CA ASN A 259 5.75 5.54 17.28
C ASN A 259 6.45 4.79 16.15
N ILE A 260 5.93 4.84 14.92
CA ILE A 260 6.61 4.34 13.72
C ILE A 260 7.11 5.55 12.92
N GLU A 261 8.41 5.76 12.94
CA GLU A 261 9.12 6.89 12.31
C GLU A 261 9.10 6.87 10.77
N LEU A 262 8.48 5.84 10.21
CA LEU A 262 8.36 5.52 8.79
C LEU A 262 7.64 6.63 7.99
N LEU A 263 6.82 7.45 8.67
CA LEU A 263 6.12 8.61 8.10
C LEU A 263 6.89 9.95 8.22
N ARG A 264 8.05 10.00 8.90
CA ARG A 264 8.84 11.23 9.07
C ARG A 264 9.99 11.40 8.06
N LEU A 265 10.34 10.35 7.31
CA LEU A 265 11.48 10.38 6.41
C LEU A 265 11.31 11.31 5.20
N ASP A 266 10.07 11.63 4.80
CA ASP A 266 9.81 12.45 3.61
C ASP A 266 9.80 13.98 3.87
N GLN A 267 10.09 14.40 5.12
CA GLN A 267 10.21 15.83 5.46
C GLN A 267 11.65 16.34 5.56
N ASN A 268 12.65 15.45 5.46
CA ASN A 268 14.00 15.91 5.23
C ASN A 268 14.16 16.10 3.72
N GLU A 269 13.81 17.30 3.23
CA GLU A 269 14.37 17.79 1.97
C GLU A 269 15.86 17.45 1.99
N GLU A 270 16.36 16.76 0.95
CA GLU A 270 17.77 16.47 0.81
C GLU A 270 18.55 17.78 0.88
N GLY A 271 19.01 18.13 2.08
CA GLY A 271 19.82 19.30 2.30
C GLY A 271 21.01 19.21 1.36
N MET A 272 21.16 20.21 0.48
CA MET A 272 22.27 20.28 -0.45
C MET A 272 23.57 19.89 0.29
N SER A 273 24.30 18.91 -0.25
CA SER A 273 25.58 18.47 0.32
C SER A 273 26.42 19.69 0.71
N GLY A 274 27.10 19.67 1.86
CA GLY A 274 27.87 20.83 2.35
C GLY A 274 28.88 21.38 1.33
N ILE A 275 29.33 20.52 0.41
CA ILE A 275 30.16 20.89 -0.75
C ILE A 275 29.37 21.74 -1.75
N ALA A 276 28.14 21.36 -2.07
CA ALA A 276 27.27 22.11 -2.97
C ALA A 276 26.97 23.50 -2.39
N ILE A 277 26.64 23.59 -1.09
CA ILE A 277 26.40 24.85 -0.40
C ILE A 277 27.63 25.76 -0.50
N PHE A 278 28.83 25.23 -0.21
CA PHE A 278 30.08 25.99 -0.29
C PHE A 278 30.31 26.59 -1.68
N PHE A 279 30.14 25.80 -2.74
CA PHE A 279 30.32 26.30 -4.10
C PHE A 279 29.24 27.32 -4.50
N THR A 280 27.97 27.12 -4.14
CA THR A 280 26.92 28.12 -4.41
C THR A 280 27.22 29.47 -3.76
N VAL A 281 27.66 29.47 -2.50
CA VAL A 281 28.01 30.72 -1.79
C VAL A 281 29.24 31.37 -2.42
N LEU A 282 30.26 30.58 -2.76
CA LEU A 282 31.49 31.08 -3.38
C LEU A 282 31.21 31.75 -4.74
N PHE A 283 30.46 31.08 -5.62
CA PHE A 283 30.12 31.63 -6.94
C PHE A 283 29.19 32.83 -6.85
N SER A 284 28.25 32.85 -5.90
CA SER A 284 27.41 34.02 -5.64
C SER A 284 28.22 35.24 -5.20
N MET A 285 29.19 35.06 -4.29
CA MET A 285 30.06 36.15 -3.84
C MET A 285 30.94 36.70 -4.96
N LEU A 286 31.54 35.82 -5.77
CA LEU A 286 32.33 36.23 -6.93
C LEU A 286 31.49 36.97 -7.97
N GLY A 287 30.26 36.52 -8.21
CA GLY A 287 29.29 37.20 -9.09
C GLY A 287 28.94 38.61 -8.60
N CYS A 288 28.69 38.79 -7.31
CA CYS A 288 28.41 40.10 -6.72
C CYS A 288 29.60 41.06 -6.84
N ILE A 289 30.82 40.59 -6.56
CA ILE A 289 32.03 41.42 -6.70
C ILE A 289 32.21 41.85 -8.16
N PHE A 290 32.01 40.94 -9.10
CA PHE A 290 32.12 41.23 -10.53
C PHE A 290 31.11 42.30 -10.97
N LEU A 291 29.85 42.20 -10.52
CA LEU A 291 28.83 43.20 -10.79
C LEU A 291 29.17 44.57 -10.19
N ILE A 292 29.72 44.63 -8.97
CA ILE A 292 30.16 45.88 -8.35
C ILE A 292 31.27 46.53 -9.18
N VAL A 293 32.25 45.76 -9.64
CA VAL A 293 33.34 46.27 -10.48
C VAL A 293 32.80 46.81 -11.80
N ILE A 294 31.89 46.10 -12.47
CA ILE A 294 31.24 46.59 -13.69
C ILE A 294 30.49 47.90 -13.43
N CYS A 295 29.70 47.96 -12.36
CA CYS A 295 28.98 49.18 -11.99
C CYS A 295 29.92 50.36 -11.74
N LEU A 296 31.06 50.15 -11.07
CA LEU A 296 32.06 51.19 -10.84
C LEU A 296 32.72 51.65 -12.15
N VAL A 297 33.06 50.73 -13.05
CA VAL A 297 33.63 51.05 -14.37
C VAL A 297 32.63 51.84 -15.22
N LEU A 298 31.38 51.38 -15.30
CA LEU A 298 30.32 52.09 -16.02
C LEU A 298 30.03 53.46 -15.42
N TYR A 299 30.03 53.58 -14.10
CA TYR A 299 29.86 54.86 -13.41
C TYR A 299 31.02 55.83 -13.69
N SER A 300 32.26 55.34 -13.65
CA SER A 300 33.46 56.14 -14.01
C SER A 300 33.39 56.64 -15.45
N HIS A 301 33.08 55.74 -16.40
CA HIS A 301 32.98 56.07 -17.81
C HIS A 301 31.82 57.05 -18.11
N TRP A 302 30.68 56.89 -17.41
CA TRP A 302 29.56 57.83 -17.50
C TRP A 302 29.92 59.21 -16.95
N ASN A 303 30.64 59.29 -15.83
CA ASN A 303 31.08 60.53 -15.22
C ASN A 303 32.07 61.30 -16.12
N GLU A 304 33.03 60.60 -16.74
CA GLU A 304 33.93 61.21 -17.75
C GLU A 304 33.18 61.71 -18.98
N SER A 305 32.21 60.93 -19.49
CA SER A 305 31.39 61.33 -20.63
C SER A 305 30.51 62.54 -20.33
N ARG A 306 30.05 62.70 -19.07
CA ARG A 306 29.31 63.89 -18.62
C ARG A 306 30.20 65.12 -18.54
N ARG A 307 31.46 64.98 -18.09
CA ARG A 307 32.43 66.09 -18.03
C ARG A 307 32.81 66.62 -19.42
N LYS A 308 32.80 65.78 -20.45
CA LYS A 308 33.13 66.16 -21.84
C LYS A 308 31.98 66.83 -22.63
N ARG A 309 30.78 66.99 -22.05
CA ARG A 309 29.65 67.73 -22.69
C ARG A 309 29.53 69.19 -22.24
N PHE A 310 30.42 69.67 -21.37
CA PHE A 310 30.44 71.06 -20.86
C PHE A 310 31.66 71.87 -21.32
N TYR A 311 32.35 71.41 -22.37
CA TYR A 311 33.36 72.19 -23.11
C TYR A 311 33.01 72.18 -24.59
#